data_AF-A0A937X2X8-F1
#
_entry.id   AF-A0A937X2X8-F1
#
_cell.length_a   1.000
_cell.length_b   1.000
_cell.length_c   1.000
_cell.angle_alpha   90.00
_cell.angle_beta   90.00
_cell.angle_gamma   90.00
#
_symmetry.space_group_name_H-M   'P 1'
#
loop_
_entity.id
_entity.type
_entity.pdbx_description
1 polymer ?
#
loop_
_entity_poly.entity_id
_entity_poly.type
_entity_poly.pdbx_seq_one_letter_code
_entity_poly.pdbx_strand_id
1 'polypeptide(L)' 'MQLTPQQIAFIETFGYMGFPGLLKDKVDRIIEEFEALWARHGGGHDGKPHDGTARSCIVPFMDQ' A
#
# COMPACT_ATOMS: atom_id res chain seq x y z
N MET A 1 -13.62 14.87 5.24
CA MET A 1 -14.67 13.84 5.41
C MET A 1 -14.75 13.52 6.89
N GLN A 2 -15.93 13.59 7.49
CA GLN A 2 -16.14 13.18 8.89
C GLN A 2 -17.01 11.93 8.90
N LEU A 3 -16.68 10.95 9.75
CA LEU A 3 -17.46 9.73 9.89
C LEU A 3 -18.74 10.00 10.66
N THR A 4 -19.81 9.28 10.32
CA THR A 4 -21.03 9.32 11.12
C THR A 4 -20.84 8.58 12.46
N PRO A 5 -21.65 8.87 13.49
CA PRO A 5 -21.62 8.10 14.73
C PRO A 5 -21.82 6.59 14.53
N GLN A 6 -22.65 6.19 13.57
CA GLN A 6 -22.88 4.79 13.23
C GLN A 6 -21.63 4.15 12.60
N GLN A 7 -20.92 4.90 11.77
CA GLN A 7 -19.65 4.44 11.19
C GLN A 7 -18.58 4.27 12.28
N ILE A 8 -18.47 5.23 13.20
CA ILE A 8 -17.55 5.13 14.34
C ILE A 8 -17.87 3.88 15.17
N ALA A 9 -19.14 3.67 15.54
CA ALA A 9 -19.56 2.49 16.30
C ALA A 9 -19.26 1.17 15.57
N PHE A 10 -19.35 1.14 14.24
CA PHE A 10 -18.97 -0.03 13.44
C PHE A 10 -17.48 -0.35 13.57
N ILE A 11 -16.60 0.65 13.47
CA ILE A 11 -15.15 0.47 13.65
C ILE A 11 -14.85 0.01 15.07
N GLU A 12 -15.49 0.59 16.09
CA GLU A 12 -15.33 0.18 17.49
C GLU A 12 -15.75 -1.27 17.75
N THR A 13 -16.78 -1.74 17.04
CA THR A 13 -17.31 -3.11 17.20
C THR A 13 -16.49 -4.14 16.43
N PHE A 14 -16.08 -3.83 15.19
CA PHE A 14 -15.51 -4.82 14.26
C PHE A 14 -14.02 -4.61 13.96
N GLY A 15 -13.45 -3.46 14.30
CA GLY A 15 -12.04 -3.12 14.08
C GLY A 15 -11.67 -2.69 12.67
N TYR A 16 -12.64 -2.59 11.75
CA TYR A 16 -12.42 -2.16 10.37
C TYR A 16 -13.68 -1.51 9.76
N MET A 17 -13.52 -0.89 8.59
CA MET A 17 -14.63 -0.42 7.75
C MET A 17 -14.22 -0.44 6.29
N GLY A 18 -15.12 -0.89 5.42
CA GLY A 18 -14.93 -0.83 3.97
C GLY A 18 -15.47 0.48 3.37
N PHE A 19 -14.70 1.08 2.47
CA PHE A 19 -15.17 2.17 1.61
C PHE A 19 -15.05 1.74 0.13
N PRO A 20 -16.10 1.10 -0.43
CA PRO A 20 -16.08 0.63 -1.82
C PRO A 20 -15.78 1.78 -2.78
N GLY A 21 -14.74 1.62 -3.61
CA GLY A 21 -14.38 2.59 -4.63
C GLY A 21 -13.72 3.88 -4.13
N LEU A 22 -13.33 3.97 -2.86
CA LEU A 22 -12.71 5.18 -2.27
C LEU A 22 -11.52 5.72 -3.07
N LEU A 23 -10.73 4.81 -3.67
CA LEU A 23 -9.53 5.13 -4.43
C LEU A 23 -9.65 4.79 -5.92
N LYS A 24 -10.87 4.58 -6.43
CA LYS A 24 -11.08 4.10 -7.81
C LYS A 24 -10.44 5.00 -8.87
N ASP A 25 -10.37 6.31 -8.61
CA ASP A 25 -9.76 7.32 -9.49
C ASP A 25 -8.22 7.30 -9.47
N LYS A 26 -7.59 6.61 -8.52
CA LYS A 26 -6.15 6.65 -8.28
C LYS A 26 -5.48 5.29 -8.16
N VAL A 27 -6.24 4.21 -8.07
CA VAL A 27 -5.71 2.86 -7.80
C VAL A 27 -4.67 2.44 -8.84
N ASP A 28 -4.92 2.69 -10.11
CA ASP A 28 -3.97 2.37 -11.18
C ASP A 28 -2.64 3.13 -11.01
N ARG A 29 -2.72 4.42 -10.70
CA ARG A 29 -1.53 5.23 -10.42
C ARG A 29 -0.77 4.74 -9.19
N ILE A 30 -1.46 4.29 -8.13
CA ILE A 30 -0.81 3.74 -6.94
C ILE A 30 -0.02 2.48 -7.31
N ILE A 31 -0.60 1.61 -8.15
CA ILE A 31 0.07 0.40 -8.63
C ILE A 31 1.28 0.77 -9.48
N GLU A 32 1.14 1.69 -10.44
CA GLU A 32 2.24 2.13 -11.31
C GLU A 32 3.42 2.69 -10.51
N GLU A 33 3.15 3.56 -9.52
CA GLU A 33 4.21 4.16 -8.69
C GLU A 33 4.86 3.14 -7.75
N PHE A 34 4.09 2.17 -7.24
CA PHE A 34 4.63 1.05 -6.46
C PHE A 34 5.61 0.22 -7.29
N GLU A 35 5.22 -0.19 -8.50
CA GLU A 35 6.10 -0.96 -9.40
C GLU A 35 7.34 -0.15 -9.82
N ALA A 36 7.17 1.13 -10.12
CA ALA A 36 8.28 2.03 -10.46
C ALA A 36 9.28 2.18 -9.30
N LEU A 37 8.79 2.24 -8.05
CA LEU A 37 9.64 2.29 -6.87
C LEU A 37 10.53 1.04 -6.76
N TRP A 38 9.94 -0.15 -6.91
CA TRP A 38 10.70 -1.40 -6.85
C TRP A 38 11.71 -1.54 -7.99
N ALA A 39 11.33 -1.13 -9.21
CA ALA A 39 12.23 -1.14 -10.35
C ALA A 39 13.46 -0.23 -10.15
N ARG A 40 13.27 0.96 -9.55
CA ARG A 40 14.36 1.91 -9.29
C ARG A 40 15.35 1.43 -8.22
N HIS A 41 14.87 0.71 -7.21
CA HIS A 41 15.71 0.28 -6.08
C HIS A 41 16.33 -1.11 -6.25
N GLY A 42 16.23 -1.71 -7.45
CA GLY A 42 16.88 -2.98 -7.77
C GLY A 42 16.15 -4.23 -7.26
N GLY A 43 14.88 -4.09 -6.87
CA GLY A 43 14.12 -5.20 -6.27
C GLY A 43 14.50 -5.45 -4.81
N GLY A 44 13.96 -6.53 -4.24
CA GLY A 44 14.04 -6.86 -2.81
C GLY A 44 15.41 -7.34 -2.31
N HIS A 45 15.35 -8.33 -1.41
CA HIS A 45 16.55 -8.90 -0.80
C HIS A 45 17.53 -9.42 -1.86
N ASP A 46 18.83 -9.17 -1.68
CA ASP A 46 19.91 -9.53 -2.61
C ASP A 46 19.78 -8.95 -4.04
N GLY A 47 19.08 -7.82 -4.22
CA GLY A 47 18.94 -7.17 -5.53
C GLY A 47 18.12 -8.00 -6.54
N LYS A 48 17.28 -8.91 -6.03
CA LYS A 48 16.38 -9.72 -6.85
C LYS A 48 15.09 -8.95 -7.13
N PRO A 49 14.54 -9.01 -8.36
CA PRO A 49 13.27 -8.39 -8.67
C PRO A 49 12.18 -8.75 -7.66
N HIS A 50 11.33 -7.78 -7.31
CA HIS A 50 10.11 -8.05 -6.56
C HIS A 50 9.06 -8.64 -7.52
N ASP A 51 8.91 -9.96 -7.51
CA ASP A 51 8.05 -10.71 -8.44
C ASP A 51 6.86 -11.43 -7.75
N GLY A 52 6.68 -11.16 -6.45
CA GLY A 52 5.62 -11.76 -5.64
C GLY A 52 5.86 -13.23 -5.23
N THR A 53 6.99 -13.84 -5.59
CA THR A 53 7.30 -15.24 -5.21
C THR A 53 7.92 -15.36 -3.82
N ALA A 54 8.54 -14.29 -3.33
CA ALA A 54 9.19 -14.22 -2.04
C ALA A 54 9.00 -12.84 -1.39
N ARG A 55 9.32 -12.75 -0.09
CA ARG A 55 9.34 -11.47 0.62
C ARG A 55 10.47 -10.60 0.11
N SER A 56 10.18 -9.33 -0.10
CA SER A 56 11.13 -8.30 -0.52
C SER A 56 11.10 -7.15 0.48
N CYS A 57 12.21 -6.43 0.61
CA CYS A 57 12.31 -5.24 1.45
C CYS A 57 13.13 -4.17 0.71
N ILE A 58 12.61 -2.94 0.63
CA ILE A 58 13.43 -1.75 0.34
C ILE A 58 13.81 -1.20 1.70
N VAL A 59 15.10 -1.19 2.03
CA VAL A 59 15.55 -0.67 3.32
C VAL A 59 15.65 0.86 3.19
N PRO A 60 14.88 1.63 3.99
CA PRO A 60 14.94 3.08 3.92
C PRO A 60 16.21 3.56 4.64
N PHE A 61 17.33 3.64 3.93
CA PHE A 61 18.48 4.39 4.42
C PHE A 61 18.30 5.87 4.07
N MET A 62 18.79 6.73 4.94
CA MET A 62 18.60 8.19 4.85
C MET A 62 19.40 8.81 3.69
N ASP A 63 20.25 8.00 3.06
CA ASP A 63 21.34 8.35 2.14
C ASP A 63 21.41 7.44 0.90
N GLN A 64 20.30 6.75 0.56
CA GLN A 64 20.06 6.24 -0.81
C GLN A 64 19.45 7.29 -1.72
#